data_AF-A0AAJ2NI40-F1
#
_entry.id   AF-A0AAJ2NI40-F1
#
_cell.length_a   1.000
_cell.length_b   1.000
_cell.length_c   1.000
_cell.angle_alpha   90.00
_cell.angle_beta   90.00
_cell.angle_gamma   90.00
#
_symmetry.space_group_name_H-M   'P 1'
#
loop_
_entity.id
_entity.type
_entity.pdbx_description
1 polymer ?
#
loop_
_entity_poly.entity_id
_entity_poly.type
_entity_poly.pdbx_seq_one_letter_code
_entity_poly.pdbx_strand_id
1 'polypeptide(L)' 'MTKRDQYNFILHVLLPAVEREGLTIKTRRDGELTLSSDDPSVSCFIDDMRQRLTTALQHPAVPSSPYGVL' A
#
# COMPACT_ATOMS: atom_id res chain seq x y z
N MET A 1 -13.67 5.35 6.66
CA MET A 1 -12.87 4.88 5.50
C MET A 1 -12.82 3.37 5.54
N THR A 2 -13.31 2.67 4.51
CA THR A 2 -13.28 1.21 4.47
C THR A 2 -11.87 0.71 4.19
N LYS A 3 -11.60 -0.58 4.45
CA LYS A 3 -10.32 -1.22 4.12
C LYS A 3 -9.99 -1.12 2.63
N ARG A 4 -11.03 -1.20 1.77
CA ARG A 4 -10.90 -1.04 0.32
C ARG A 4 -10.50 0.39 -0.04
N ASP A 5 -11.10 1.40 0.59
CA ASP A 5 -10.73 2.81 0.40
C ASP A 5 -9.28 3.08 0.80
N GLN A 6 -8.82 2.50 1.91
CA GLN A 6 -7.43 2.61 2.35
C GLN A 6 -6.46 2.01 1.33
N TYR A 7 -6.76 0.81 0.80
CA TYR A 7 -5.92 0.18 -0.21
C TYR A 7 -5.88 0.97 -1.52
N ASN A 8 -7.02 1.49 -1.97
CA ASN A 8 -7.08 2.37 -3.13
C ASN A 8 -6.26 3.66 -2.91
N PHE A 9 -6.36 4.27 -1.72
CA PHE A 9 -5.57 5.45 -1.40
C PHE A 9 -4.06 5.15 -1.42
N ILE A 10 -3.64 4.05 -0.82
CA ILE A 10 -2.22 3.66 -0.82
C ILE A 10 -1.74 3.42 -2.26
N LEU A 11 -2.50 2.66 -3.04
CA LEU A 11 -2.14 2.27 -4.40
C LEU A 11 -2.07 3.46 -5.38
N HIS A 12 -3.04 4.36 -5.31
CA HIS A 12 -3.23 5.41 -6.31
C HIS A 12 -2.72 6.79 -5.88
N VAL A 13 -2.45 7.00 -4.59
CA VAL A 13 -1.98 8.29 -4.06
C VAL A 13 -0.63 8.14 -3.38
N LEU A 14 -0.51 7.26 -2.37
CA LEU A 14 0.72 7.16 -1.58
C LEU A 14 1.89 6.61 -2.41
N LEU A 15 1.75 5.44 -3.03
CA LEU A 15 2.85 4.81 -3.76
C LEU A 15 3.39 5.68 -4.91
N PRO A 16 2.56 6.32 -5.75
CA PRO A 16 3.06 7.26 -6.76
C PRO A 16 3.79 8.48 -6.18
N ALA A 17 3.38 8.97 -5.01
CA ALA A 17 4.09 10.07 -4.35
C ALA A 17 5.48 9.62 -3.86
N VAL A 18 5.57 8.45 -3.21
CA VAL A 18 6.86 7.87 -2.76
C VAL A 18 7.79 7.61 -3.94
N GLU A 19 7.26 7.11 -5.07
CA GLU A 19 8.04 6.83 -6.28
C GLU A 19 8.67 8.10 -6.89
N ARG A 20 7.96 9.24 -6.83
CA ARG A 20 8.39 10.50 -7.47
C ARG A 20 9.19 11.41 -6.56
N GLU A 21 8.82 11.47 -5.28
CA GLU A 21 9.28 12.48 -4.34
C GLU A 21 10.05 11.87 -3.15
N GLY A 22 10.00 10.55 -2.99
CA GLY A 22 10.45 9.88 -1.78
C GLY A 22 9.51 10.08 -0.59
N LEU A 23 9.89 9.55 0.56
CA LEU A 23 9.13 9.69 1.82
C LEU A 23 10.05 9.65 3.02
N THR A 24 9.93 10.64 3.88
CA THR A 24 10.63 10.67 5.18
C THR A 24 9.64 10.56 6.33
N ILE A 25 9.83 9.57 7.18
CA ILE A 25 9.08 9.36 8.41
C ILE A 25 9.98 9.73 9.59
N LYS A 26 9.61 10.80 10.31
CA LYS A 26 10.28 11.20 11.55
C LYS A 26 9.55 10.65 12.76
N THR A 27 10.25 9.90 13.58
CA THR A 27 9.75 9.42 14.87
C THR A 27 9.99 10.48 15.95
N ARG A 28 9.27 10.37 17.08
CA ARG A 28 9.35 11.34 18.18
C ARG A 28 10.69 11.36 18.93
N ARG A 29 11.52 10.31 18.80
CA ARG A 29 12.74 10.09 19.59
C ARG A 29 13.96 9.89 18.70
N ASP A 30 14.11 10.77 17.70
CA ASP A 30 15.33 10.88 16.89
C ASP A 30 15.55 9.82 15.79
N GLY A 31 14.59 8.92 15.55
CA GLY A 31 14.64 8.00 14.41
C GLY A 31 14.03 8.63 13.15
N GLU A 32 14.79 8.65 12.06
CA GLU A 32 14.32 9.02 10.72
C GLU A 32 14.42 7.82 9.78
N LEU A 33 13.36 7.55 9.03
CA LEU A 33 13.38 6.61 7.92
C LEU A 33 13.09 7.38 6.63
N THR A 34 14.03 7.35 5.70
CA THR A 34 13.87 7.99 4.39
C THR A 34 13.89 6.93 3.29
N LEU A 35 12.81 6.89 2.51
CA LEU A 35 12.68 6.13 1.28
C LEU A 35 13.01 7.09 0.14
N SER A 36 14.19 6.96 -0.46
CA SER A 36 14.59 7.79 -1.60
C SER A 36 13.98 7.27 -2.91
N SER A 37 13.55 8.16 -3.79
CA SER A 37 13.03 7.81 -5.13
C SER A 37 14.07 7.10 -6.00
N ASP A 38 15.34 7.43 -5.77
CA ASP A 38 16.47 6.97 -6.60
C ASP A 38 17.09 5.67 -6.06
N ASP A 39 16.60 5.16 -4.93
CA ASP A 39 17.07 3.91 -4.34
C ASP A 39 16.34 2.70 -4.98
N PRO A 40 17.05 1.78 -5.64
CA PRO A 40 16.43 0.62 -6.28
C PRO A 40 15.67 -0.28 -5.29
N SER A 41 16.06 -0.27 -4.00
CA SER A 41 15.36 -1.00 -2.94
C SER A 41 13.96 -0.45 -2.71
N VAL A 42 13.78 0.87 -2.85
CA VAL A 42 12.48 1.54 -2.72
C VAL A 42 11.60 1.22 -3.92
N SER A 43 12.16 1.15 -5.13
CA SER A 43 11.42 0.70 -6.32
C SER A 43 10.91 -0.73 -6.14
N CYS A 44 11.76 -1.67 -5.70
CA CYS A 44 11.36 -3.04 -5.40
C CYS A 44 10.24 -3.11 -4.35
N PHE A 45 10.34 -2.30 -3.29
CA PHE A 45 9.31 -2.21 -2.26
C PHE A 45 7.97 -1.71 -2.83
N ILE A 46 7.99 -0.69 -3.69
CA ILE A 46 6.79 -0.13 -4.32
C ILE A 46 6.12 -1.17 -5.22
N ASP A 47 6.89 -1.91 -6.00
CA ASP A 47 6.35 -2.93 -6.91
C ASP A 47 5.71 -4.10 -6.16
N ASP A 48 6.35 -4.60 -5.10
CA ASP A 48 5.77 -5.64 -4.23
C ASP A 48 4.45 -5.16 -3.59
N MET A 49 4.45 -3.92 -3.09
CA MET A 49 3.25 -3.31 -2.50
C MET A 49 2.12 -3.13 -3.53
N ARG A 50 2.42 -2.70 -4.76
CA ARG A 50 1.45 -2.60 -5.85
C ARG A 50 0.81 -3.95 -6.14
N GLN A 51 1.62 -4.99 -6.29
CA GLN A 51 1.14 -6.33 -6.59
C GLN A 51 0.24 -6.86 -5.47
N ARG A 52 0.69 -6.73 -4.21
CA ARG A 52 -0.06 -7.18 -3.03
C ARG A 52 -1.40 -6.46 -2.90
N LEU A 53 -1.43 -5.14 -3.05
CA LEU A 53 -2.66 -4.35 -2.92
C LEU A 53 -3.64 -4.62 -4.06
N THR A 54 -3.15 -4.72 -5.29
CA THR A 54 -3.97 -5.07 -6.46
C THR A 54 -4.63 -6.44 -6.25
N THR A 55 -3.86 -7.44 -5.80
CA THR A 55 -4.37 -8.78 -5.48
C THR A 55 -5.43 -8.74 -4.38
N ALA A 56 -5.21 -7.94 -3.33
CA ALA A 56 -6.16 -7.78 -2.24
C ALA A 56 -7.46 -7.08 -2.65
N LEU A 57 -7.41 -6.19 -3.66
CA LEU A 57 -8.58 -5.50 -4.20
C LEU A 57 -9.37 -6.34 -5.21
N GLN A 58 -8.69 -7.26 -5.89
CA GLN A 58 -9.30 -8.21 -6.84
C GLN A 58 -10.06 -9.34 -6.16
N HIS A 59 -9.65 -9.77 -4.95
CA HIS A 59 -10.41 -10.76 -4.21
C HIS A 59 -11.82 -10.21 -3.92
N PRO A 60 -12.88 -10.83 -4.45
CA PRO A 60 -14.22 -10.44 -4.07
C PRO A 60 -14.32 -10.62 -2.56
N ALA A 61 -14.80 -9.59 -1.86
CA ALA A 61 -15.22 -9.75 -0.48
C ALA A 61 -16.15 -10.96 -0.48
N VAL A 62 -15.77 -12.03 0.23
CA VAL A 62 -16.55 -13.26 0.30
C VAL A 62 -17.99 -12.83 0.54
N PRO A 63 -18.95 -13.17 -0.34
CA PRO A 63 -20.32 -12.77 -0.12
C PRO A 63 -20.68 -13.30 1.26
N SER A 64 -21.03 -12.40 2.17
CA SER A 64 -21.55 -12.76 3.48
C SER A 64 -22.92 -13.39 3.23
N SER A 65 -22.92 -14.66 2.83
CA SER A 65 -24.14 -15.44 2.70
C SER A 65 -24.60 -15.77 4.11
N PRO A 66 -25.83 -15.40 4.52
CA PRO A 66 -26.40 -15.85 5.79
C PRO A 66 -26.66 -17.37 5.82
N TYR A 67 -26.51 -18.05 4.69
CA TYR A 67 -26.56 -19.50 4.56
C TYR A 67 -25.23 -19.98 3.96
N GLY A 68 -24.39 -20.64 4.73
CA GLY A 68 -23.05 -21.09 4.31
C GLY A 68 -23.04 -21.89 2.99
N VAL A 69 -21.90 -21.78 2.30
CA VAL A 69 -21.51 -22.36 1.00
C VAL A 69 -21.99 -23.81 0.76
N LEU A 70 -22.44 -24.11 -0.48
CA LEU A 70 -22.53 -25.46 -1.06
C LEU A 70 -21.17 -25.88 -1.65
#